data_AF-A0A976LT70-F1
#
_entry.id   AF-A0A976LT70-F1
#
_cell.length_a   1.000
_cell.length_b   1.000
_cell.length_c   1.000
_cell.angle_alpha   90.00
_cell.angle_beta   90.00
_cell.angle_gamma   90.00
#
_symmetry.space_group_name_H-M   'P 1'
#
loop_
_entity.id
_entity.type
_entity.pdbx_description
1 polymer ?
#
loop_
_entity_poly.entity_id
_entity_poly.type
_entity_poly.pdbx_seq_one_letter_code
_entity_poly.pdbx_strand_id
1 'polypeptide(L)'
;MKTITIETPLVSECSVTECAYNLNSDCHARAITIGDGVHPGCDTFFVNRNHTKAVMRMAGIGACKVETCKFNDDFECITENIRVGRSKGEISCLTFASC
;
A
#
# COMPACT_ATOMS: atom_id res chain seq x y z
N MET A 1 15.13 8.06 22.60
CA MET A 1 14.52 8.11 21.25
C MET A 1 13.35 9.06 21.28
N LYS A 2 13.21 9.95 20.29
CA LYS A 2 12.00 10.74 20.10
C LYS A 2 11.03 9.91 19.24
N THR A 3 9.77 9.85 19.64
CA THR A 3 8.72 9.16 18.90
C THR A 3 7.97 10.19 18.06
N ILE A 4 7.71 9.87 16.80
CA ILE A 4 6.88 10.68 15.90
C ILE A 4 5.69 9.80 15.52
N THR A 5 4.48 10.36 15.60
CA THR A 5 3.24 9.73 15.14
C THR A 5 2.88 10.33 13.80
N ILE A 6 2.56 9.48 12.83
CA ILE A 6 2.15 9.89 11.48
C ILE A 6 0.76 9.31 11.24
N GLU A 7 -0.19 10.16 10.86
CA GLU A 7 -1.50 9.73 10.38
C GLU A 7 -1.37 9.37 8.90
N THR A 8 -1.76 8.16 8.53
CA THR A 8 -1.64 7.65 7.16
C THR A 8 -2.90 6.90 6.78
N PRO A 9 -3.30 6.91 5.49
CA PRO A 9 -4.39 6.07 5.02
C PRO A 9 -4.10 4.59 5.25
N LEU A 10 -5.14 3.83 5.59
CA LEU A 10 -5.03 2.40 5.85
C LEU A 10 -4.94 1.60 4.55
N VAL A 11 -4.15 0.53 4.53
CA VAL A 11 -4.32 -0.54 3.55
C VAL A 11 -5.37 -1.50 4.11
N SER A 12 -6.63 -1.37 3.69
CA SER A 12 -7.76 -2.13 4.24
C SER A 12 -7.79 -3.58 3.75
N GLU A 13 -7.16 -3.87 2.62
CA GLU A 13 -7.08 -5.23 2.07
C GLU A 13 -5.84 -5.36 1.16
N CYS A 14 -5.20 -6.53 1.20
CA CYS A 14 -4.22 -6.94 0.20
C CYS A 14 -4.58 -8.33 -0.35
N SER A 15 -5.11 -8.40 -1.57
CA SER A 15 -5.51 -9.68 -2.18
C SER A 15 -4.34 -10.46 -2.81
N VAL A 16 -3.10 -9.97 -2.66
CA VAL A 16 -1.90 -10.54 -3.31
C VAL A 16 -1.29 -11.60 -2.41
N THR A 17 -1.62 -12.86 -2.67
CA THR A 17 -1.28 -14.00 -1.79
C THR A 17 0.22 -14.28 -1.69
N GLU A 18 1.01 -13.87 -2.67
CA GLU A 18 2.46 -14.07 -2.71
C GLU A 18 3.25 -12.94 -2.04
N CYS A 19 2.57 -11.88 -1.58
CA CYS A 19 3.20 -10.76 -0.89
C CYS A 19 3.60 -11.17 0.54
N ALA A 20 4.88 -11.05 0.86
CA ALA A 20 5.43 -11.40 2.17
C ALA A 20 4.83 -10.58 3.33
N TYR A 21 4.32 -9.38 3.07
CA TYR A 21 3.68 -8.53 4.08
C TYR A 21 2.21 -8.85 4.29
N ASN A 22 1.60 -9.61 3.39
CA ASN A 22 0.19 -9.98 3.46
C ASN A 22 0.02 -11.19 4.39
N LEU A 23 -0.93 -11.17 5.30
CA LEU A 23 -1.33 -12.34 6.08
C LEU A 23 -2.86 -12.36 6.12
N ASN A 24 -3.49 -13.41 5.57
CA ASN A 24 -4.95 -13.54 5.51
C ASN A 24 -5.67 -12.35 4.83
N SER A 25 -5.07 -11.79 3.77
CA SER A 25 -5.56 -10.59 3.07
C SER A 25 -5.42 -9.28 3.84
N ASP A 26 -4.69 -9.28 4.95
CA ASP A 26 -4.35 -8.11 5.75
C ASP A 26 -2.87 -7.74 5.55
N CYS A 27 -2.60 -6.49 5.17
CA CYS A 27 -1.24 -6.02 4.94
C CYS A 27 -0.63 -5.56 6.28
N HIS A 28 0.57 -6.05 6.61
CA HIS A 28 1.27 -5.69 7.85
C HIS A 28 2.58 -4.91 7.61
N ALA A 29 2.78 -4.36 6.41
CA ALA A 29 3.87 -3.44 6.12
C ALA A 29 3.60 -2.09 6.80
N ARG A 30 4.52 -1.58 7.61
CA ARG A 30 4.28 -0.37 8.44
C ARG A 30 3.89 0.86 7.62
N ALA A 31 4.57 1.06 6.49
CA ALA A 31 4.33 2.15 5.57
C ALA A 31 4.64 1.61 4.17
N ILE A 32 3.63 1.59 3.29
CA ILE A 32 3.81 1.19 1.90
C ILE A 32 3.98 2.41 1.00
N THR A 33 4.57 2.18 -0.15
CA THR A 33 4.70 3.18 -1.20
C THR A 33 3.86 2.75 -2.40
N ILE A 34 3.05 3.68 -2.91
CA ILE A 34 2.23 3.45 -4.10
C ILE A 34 2.91 4.09 -5.32
N GLY A 35 3.25 3.23 -6.28
CA GLY A 35 3.60 3.54 -7.65
C GLY A 35 5.02 4.01 -7.90
N ASP A 36 5.37 4.03 -9.18
CA ASP A 36 6.70 4.36 -9.71
C ASP A 36 6.74 5.72 -10.42
N GLY A 37 5.67 6.52 -10.30
CA GLY A 37 5.46 7.78 -11.02
C GLY A 37 4.26 7.70 -11.97
N VAL A 38 4.10 6.57 -12.65
CA VAL A 38 3.08 6.40 -13.71
C VAL A 38 2.13 5.25 -13.39
N HIS A 39 2.64 4.13 -12.89
CA HIS A 39 1.85 2.96 -12.57
C HIS A 39 1.44 3.00 -11.09
N PRO A 40 0.15 2.75 -10.76
CA PRO A 40 -0.32 2.71 -9.38
C PRO A 40 0.00 1.40 -8.67
N GLY A 41 1.23 0.89 -8.83
CA GLY A 41 1.70 -0.33 -8.18
C GLY A 41 1.84 -0.21 -6.66
N CYS A 42 1.92 -1.33 -5.95
CA CYS A 42 2.43 -1.32 -4.57
C CYS A 42 3.93 -1.60 -4.62
N ASP A 43 4.78 -0.57 -4.53
CA ASP A 43 6.23 -0.70 -4.66
C ASP A 43 6.87 -1.42 -3.47
N THR A 44 6.16 -1.48 -2.34
CA THR A 44 6.55 -2.27 -1.16
C THR A 44 6.27 -3.77 -1.35
N PHE A 45 5.59 -4.15 -2.43
CA PHE A 45 5.36 -5.55 -2.76
C PHE A 45 6.68 -6.34 -2.77
N PHE A 46 6.68 -7.46 -2.07
CA PHE A 46 7.83 -8.34 -1.99
C PHE A 46 7.36 -9.79 -2.05
N VAL A 47 7.84 -10.54 -3.04
CA VAL A 47 7.53 -11.97 -3.17
C VAL A 47 8.40 -12.77 -2.22
N ASN A 48 7.78 -13.56 -1.35
CA ASN A 48 8.50 -14.50 -0.51
C ASN A 48 7.61 -15.69 -0.13
N ARG A 49 8.22 -16.84 0.15
CA ARG A 49 7.51 -18.00 0.71
C ARG A 49 7.14 -17.78 2.18
N ASN A 50 7.93 -16.99 2.89
CA ASN A 50 7.71 -16.65 4.28
C ASN A 50 6.95 -15.32 4.38
N HIS A 51 5.82 -15.37 5.07
CA HIS A 51 5.05 -14.18 5.40
C HIS A 51 5.54 -13.58 6.71
N THR A 52 5.27 -12.29 6.89
CA THR A 52 5.42 -11.58 8.16
C THR A 52 4.67 -12.31 9.27
N LYS A 53 5.28 -12.33 10.46
CA LYS A 53 4.69 -12.90 11.68
C LYS A 53 3.92 -11.87 12.51
N ALA A 54 3.90 -10.61 12.07
CA ALA A 54 3.31 -9.53 12.83
C ALA A 54 1.79 -9.50 12.62
N VAL A 55 1.02 -9.95 13.62
CA VAL A 55 -0.44 -10.08 13.54
C VAL A 55 -1.22 -8.83 13.97
N MET A 56 -0.59 -7.89 14.68
CA MET A 56 -1.25 -6.69 15.24
C MET A 56 -0.86 -5.38 14.52
N ARG A 57 -0.10 -5.45 13.42
CA ARG A 57 0.36 -4.24 12.73
C ARG A 57 -0.60 -3.90 11.60
N MET A 58 -1.19 -2.72 11.65
CA MET A 58 -1.92 -2.20 10.50
C MET A 58 -0.92 -1.60 9.50
N ALA A 59 -1.19 -1.77 8.21
CA ALA A 59 -0.42 -1.11 7.16
C ALA A 59 -0.99 0.27 6.84
N GLY A 60 -0.10 1.25 6.77
CA GLY A 60 -0.38 2.59 6.28
C GLY A 60 0.27 2.85 4.93
N ILE A 61 -0.12 3.93 4.25
CA ILE A 61 0.56 4.46 3.07
C ILE A 61 1.50 5.57 3.51
N GLY A 62 2.80 5.44 3.23
CA GLY A 62 3.79 6.46 3.54
C GLY A 62 4.25 7.32 2.35
N ALA A 63 3.79 7.01 1.13
CA ALA A 63 3.94 7.85 -0.05
C ALA A 63 3.05 7.36 -1.21
N CYS A 64 2.56 8.27 -2.02
CA CYS A 64 1.95 8.03 -3.32
C CYS A 64 2.74 8.78 -4.40
N LYS A 65 3.49 8.06 -5.24
CA LYS A 65 4.31 8.64 -6.30
C LYS A 65 3.55 8.88 -7.60
N VAL A 66 2.30 8.43 -7.72
CA VAL A 66 1.55 8.56 -8.97
C VAL A 66 0.92 9.94 -9.08
N GLU A 67 1.51 10.80 -9.89
CA GLU A 67 1.09 12.21 -10.03
C GLU A 67 -0.35 12.36 -10.53
N THR A 68 -0.83 11.40 -11.34
CA THR A 68 -2.19 11.43 -11.89
C THR A 68 -3.26 10.92 -10.92
N CYS A 69 -2.89 10.41 -9.74
CA CYS A 69 -3.84 9.88 -8.77
C CYS A 69 -4.64 11.01 -8.13
N LYS A 70 -5.97 10.95 -8.19
CA LYS A 70 -6.87 11.96 -7.61
C LYS A 70 -6.80 12.10 -6.09
N PHE A 71 -6.16 11.15 -5.42
CA PHE A 71 -5.96 11.15 -3.97
C PHE A 71 -4.52 11.52 -3.58
N ASN A 72 -3.69 11.90 -4.56
CA ASN A 72 -2.32 12.34 -4.31
C ASN A 72 -2.33 13.85 -4.00
N ASP A 73 -1.87 14.19 -2.80
CA ASP A 73 -1.58 15.56 -2.38
C ASP A 73 -0.11 15.59 -1.92
N ASP A 74 0.73 16.34 -2.61
CA ASP A 74 2.17 16.45 -2.33
C ASP A 74 2.92 15.11 -2.14
N PHE A 75 2.65 14.15 -3.04
CA PHE A 75 3.19 12.78 -2.99
C PHE A 75 2.75 11.96 -1.77
N GLU A 76 1.69 12.38 -1.08
CA GLU A 76 1.05 11.67 0.01
C GLU A 76 -0.39 11.31 -0.38
N CYS A 77 -0.84 10.13 0.05
CA CYS A 77 -2.21 9.71 -0.22
C CYS A 77 -3.14 10.30 0.84
N ILE A 78 -4.26 10.92 0.45
CA ILE A 78 -5.22 11.57 1.36
C ILE A 78 -6.55 10.83 1.51
N THR A 79 -6.66 9.62 0.96
CA THR A 79 -7.86 8.78 1.10
C THR A 79 -7.97 8.19 2.51
N GLU A 80 -9.13 7.65 2.90
CA GLU A 80 -9.25 6.95 4.19
C GLU A 80 -8.55 5.59 4.17
N ASN A 81 -8.75 4.84 3.08
CA ASN A 81 -8.16 3.52 2.91
C ASN A 81 -8.01 3.11 1.44
N ILE A 82 -7.10 2.18 1.19
CA ILE A 82 -6.92 1.56 -0.14
C ILE A 82 -6.96 0.04 -0.07
N ARG A 83 -7.27 -0.56 -1.22
CA ARG A 83 -7.09 -1.99 -1.45
C ARG A 83 -5.94 -2.23 -2.42
N VAL A 84 -5.10 -3.21 -2.13
CA VAL A 84 -4.02 -3.66 -3.02
C VAL A 84 -4.39 -5.02 -3.60
N GLY A 85 -4.18 -5.21 -4.90
CA GLY A 85 -4.51 -6.46 -5.56
C GLY A 85 -3.93 -6.54 -6.96
N ARG A 86 -4.39 -7.51 -7.74
CA ARG A 86 -3.99 -7.65 -9.14
C ARG A 86 -4.98 -6.94 -10.05
N SER A 87 -4.50 -6.03 -10.90
CA SER A 87 -5.26 -5.38 -11.97
C SER A 87 -4.51 -5.60 -13.29
N LYS A 88 -5.19 -6.14 -14.31
CA LYS A 88 -4.59 -6.46 -15.62
C LYS A 88 -3.29 -7.28 -15.55
N GLY A 89 -3.14 -8.13 -14.53
CA GLY A 89 -1.96 -8.96 -14.32
C GLY A 89 -0.84 -8.31 -13.52
N GLU A 90 -0.95 -7.04 -13.15
CA GLU A 90 0.04 -6.29 -12.36
C GLU A 90 -0.44 -6.07 -10.94
N ILE A 91 0.48 -5.94 -9.99
CA ILE A 91 0.15 -5.54 -8.62
C ILE A 91 -0.18 -4.05 -8.64
N SER A 92 -1.35 -3.68 -8.13
CA SER A 92 -1.88 -2.31 -8.20
C SER A 92 -2.66 -1.95 -6.93
N CYS A 93 -2.64 -0.67 -6.59
CA CYS A 93 -3.68 -0.03 -5.79
C CYS A 93 -4.98 -0.08 -6.58
N LEU A 94 -5.97 -0.84 -6.10
CA LEU A 94 -7.29 -1.00 -6.71
C LEU A 94 -8.21 0.18 -6.43
N THR A 95 -7.83 1.05 -5.49
CA THR A 95 -8.51 2.32 -5.18
C THR A 95 -8.04 3.45 -6.08
N PHE A 96 -6.96 3.27 -6.85
CA PHE A 96 -6.47 4.30 -7.78
C PHE A 96 -7.58 4.80 -8.71
N ALA A 97 -7.62 6.12 -8.88
CA ALA A 97 -8.42 6.77 -9.89
C ALA A 97 -7.64 7.99 -10.39
N SER A 98 -7.62 8.18 -11.71
CA SER A 98 -6.97 9.32 -12.33
C SER A 98 -7.82 10.59 -12.21
N CYS A 99 -7.16 11.75 -12.17
CA CYS A 99 -7.78 13.06 -12.38
C CYS A 99 -8.32 13.24 -13.80
#